data_AF-A0A955FH87-F1
#
_entry.id   AF-A0A955FH87-F1
#
_cell.length_a   1.000
_cell.length_b   1.000
_cell.length_c   1.000
_cell.angle_alpha   90.00
_cell.angle_beta   90.00
_cell.angle_gamma   90.00
#
_symmetry.space_group_name_H-M   'P 1'
#
loop_
_entity.id
_entity.type
_entity.pdbx_description
1 polymer ?
#
loop_
_entity_poly.entity_id
_entity_poly.type
_entity_poly.pdbx_seq_one_letter_code
_entity_poly.pdbx_strand_id
1 'polypeptide(L)'
;MSDKFLNVEEARKLLRVSRVTLYRWITDGKLRANKVGGTYRIKQSDVDALIEGVPSTQSRDGEAGGRAPSRSPLDVTARDIEKWSEDNRLAQENLPELVRWLAQSASSAAGIDDLHIPSGDSVGKPGWDGMIKSNSGDRFIPAGTSAWEMGVGPSEAKAEKDFNKRTANPQNVEIKDTTFVFVTPKIWSNSNSWVKEKASSGWKNIKVIDADDLADWLEVSPAVKIKFLSRIGRNTKNLQDVETYWSEWSGETTPNFSTDLAISGRNESNKKLIDLVLRDKTKKLVTVAAGSKAEAVAFIVASMISCDEIDQALLLSNTLVVSSQEAWDEIIRTE
;
A
#
# COMPACT_ATOMS: atom_id res chain seq x y z
N MET A 1 -7.23 34.03 -4.83
CA MET A 1 -7.44 33.65 -3.42
C MET A 1 -6.09 33.35 -2.80
N SER A 2 -5.84 33.78 -1.56
CA SER A 2 -4.58 33.45 -0.87
C SER A 2 -4.53 31.95 -0.61
N ASP A 3 -3.47 31.30 -1.06
CA ASP A 3 -3.22 29.88 -0.83
C ASP A 3 -3.02 29.61 0.67
N LYS A 4 -3.70 28.59 1.19
CA LYS A 4 -3.70 28.26 2.62
C LYS A 4 -2.42 27.52 2.96
N PHE A 5 -1.75 27.92 4.05
CA PHE A 5 -0.60 27.18 4.57
C PHE A 5 -1.02 26.18 5.65
N LEU A 6 -0.52 24.96 5.51
CA LEU A 6 -0.68 23.83 6.41
C LEU A 6 0.60 23.61 7.21
N ASN A 7 0.47 23.14 8.44
CA ASN A 7 1.60 22.61 9.20
C ASN A 7 1.89 21.13 8.83
N VAL A 8 2.98 20.59 9.36
CA VAL A 8 3.41 19.19 9.13
C VAL A 8 2.32 18.17 9.49
N GLU A 9 1.60 18.38 10.60
CA GLU A 9 0.55 17.47 11.05
C GLU A 9 -0.70 17.51 10.16
N GLU A 10 -1.06 18.69 9.67
CA GLU A 10 -2.18 18.86 8.74
C GLU A 10 -1.85 18.24 7.38
N ALA A 11 -0.66 18.55 6.84
CA ALA A 11 -0.22 18.04 5.55
C ALA A 11 -0.09 16.52 5.56
N ARG A 12 0.53 15.92 6.58
CA ARG A 12 0.67 14.45 6.66
C ARG A 12 -0.68 13.73 6.76
N LYS A 13 -1.66 14.33 7.45
CA LYS A 13 -3.01 13.76 7.58
C LYS A 13 -3.76 13.79 6.25
N LEU A 14 -3.65 14.87 5.49
CA LEU A 14 -4.24 14.96 4.15
C LEU A 14 -3.58 14.02 3.16
N LEU A 15 -2.23 13.97 3.18
CA LEU A 15 -1.44 13.08 2.33
C LEU A 15 -1.48 11.61 2.78
N ARG A 16 -1.99 11.37 3.99
CA ARG A 16 -2.05 10.06 4.66
C ARG A 16 -0.69 9.37 4.73
N VAL A 17 0.35 10.13 5.07
CA VAL A 17 1.73 9.64 5.19
C VAL A 17 2.30 9.79 6.60
N SER A 18 3.36 9.03 6.88
CA SER A 18 4.10 9.18 8.12
C SER A 18 4.78 10.55 8.19
N ARG A 19 5.16 10.99 9.40
CA ARG A 19 6.03 12.17 9.54
C ARG A 19 7.34 11.98 8.80
N VAL A 20 7.92 10.79 8.88
CA VAL A 20 9.20 10.45 8.25
C VAL A 20 9.12 10.59 6.73
N THR A 21 8.06 10.07 6.10
CA THR A 21 7.78 10.23 4.67
C THR A 21 7.67 11.71 4.30
N LEU A 22 6.90 12.49 5.06
CA LEU A 22 6.70 13.91 4.75
C LEU A 22 8.03 14.67 4.81
N TYR A 23 8.85 14.42 5.83
CA TYR A 23 10.19 15.01 5.93
C TYR A 23 11.11 14.54 4.80
N ARG A 24 11.07 13.26 4.43
CA ARG A 24 11.80 12.72 3.28
C ARG A 24 11.38 13.46 2.01
N TRP A 25 10.08 13.60 1.73
CA TRP A 25 9.59 14.30 0.55
C TRP A 25 9.96 15.77 0.51
N ILE A 26 10.00 16.46 1.65
CA ILE A 26 10.49 17.84 1.72
C ILE A 26 11.99 17.88 1.41
N THR A 27 12.76 16.95 1.95
CA THR A 27 14.22 16.87 1.74
C THR A 27 14.57 16.51 0.29
N ASP A 28 13.83 15.59 -0.31
CA ASP A 28 14.00 15.13 -1.68
C ASP A 28 13.39 16.10 -2.71
N GLY A 29 12.68 17.13 -2.24
CA GLY A 29 12.04 18.14 -3.09
C GLY A 29 10.74 17.69 -3.77
N LYS A 30 10.19 16.53 -3.38
CA LYS A 30 8.87 16.03 -3.84
C LYS A 30 7.72 16.91 -3.33
N LEU A 31 7.84 17.48 -2.13
CA LEU A 31 6.85 18.35 -1.51
C LEU A 31 7.47 19.68 -1.09
N ARG A 32 6.87 20.79 -1.52
CA ARG A 32 7.35 22.13 -1.19
C ARG A 32 7.01 22.51 0.24
N ALA A 33 7.98 23.04 0.95
CA ALA A 33 7.77 23.54 2.30
C ALA A 33 8.69 24.73 2.62
N ASN A 34 8.16 25.69 3.37
CA ASN A 34 8.91 26.82 3.90
C ASN A 34 9.21 26.59 5.37
N LYS A 35 10.46 26.76 5.80
CA LYS A 35 10.84 26.62 7.21
C LYS A 35 10.58 27.95 7.93
N VAL A 36 9.64 27.95 8.87
CA VAL A 36 9.24 29.12 9.68
C VAL A 36 9.29 28.74 11.15
N GLY A 37 10.14 29.42 11.92
CA GLY A 37 10.29 29.19 13.37
C GLY A 37 10.69 27.75 13.73
N GLY A 38 11.55 27.11 12.92
CA GLY A 38 11.99 25.73 13.14
C GLY A 38 11.02 24.64 12.66
N THR A 39 9.84 25.00 12.16
CA THR A 39 8.83 24.06 11.64
C THR A 39 8.54 24.31 10.16
N TYR A 40 8.06 23.31 9.43
CA TYR A 40 7.68 23.47 8.01
C TYR A 40 6.24 24.00 7.86
N ARG A 41 6.03 24.81 6.83
CA ARG A 41 4.73 25.29 6.33
C ARG A 41 4.60 24.92 4.86
N ILE A 42 3.54 24.19 4.53
CA ILE A 42 3.31 23.57 3.22
C ILE A 42 2.05 24.20 2.63
N LYS A 43 2.05 24.53 1.35
CA LYS A 43 0.87 25.07 0.68
C LYS A 43 -0.16 23.99 0.45
N GLN A 44 -1.44 24.31 0.64
CA GLN A 44 -2.51 23.34 0.39
C GLN A 44 -2.56 22.94 -1.09
N SER A 45 -2.35 23.87 -2.03
CA SER A 45 -2.30 23.52 -3.45
C SER A 45 -1.20 22.52 -3.81
N ASP A 46 -0.06 22.57 -3.12
CA ASP A 46 1.05 21.62 -3.33
C ASP A 46 0.71 20.22 -2.77
N VAL A 47 -0.11 20.15 -1.71
CA VAL A 47 -0.66 18.88 -1.18
C VAL A 47 -1.70 18.31 -2.13
N ASP A 48 -2.65 19.13 -2.58
CA ASP A 48 -3.74 18.71 -3.47
C ASP A 48 -3.19 18.22 -4.81
N ALA A 49 -2.21 18.94 -5.40
CA ALA A 49 -1.53 18.50 -6.62
C ALA A 49 -0.88 17.11 -6.45
N LEU A 50 -0.31 16.83 -5.27
CA LEU A 50 0.31 15.55 -4.98
C LEU A 50 -0.71 14.41 -4.85
N ILE A 51 -1.92 14.70 -4.34
CA ILE A 51 -3.04 13.75 -4.27
C ILE A 51 -3.58 13.47 -5.67
N GLU A 52 -3.75 14.52 -6.48
CA GLU A 52 -4.26 14.44 -7.86
C GLU A 52 -3.25 13.83 -8.85
N GLY A 53 -1.99 13.63 -8.43
CA GLY A 53 -0.93 13.09 -9.29
C GLY A 53 -0.39 14.11 -10.29
N VAL A 54 -0.61 15.41 -10.06
CA VAL A 54 -0.10 16.50 -10.90
C VAL A 54 1.33 16.86 -10.46
N PRO A 55 2.34 16.84 -11.35
CA PRO A 55 3.72 17.12 -10.96
C PRO A 55 3.91 18.58 -10.55
N SER A 56 4.45 18.82 -9.35
CA SER A 56 4.85 20.16 -8.92
C SER A 56 6.04 20.68 -9.77
N THR A 57 5.94 21.89 -10.32
CA THR A 57 6.89 22.48 -11.28
C THR A 57 8.04 23.25 -10.61
N GLN A 58 9.16 22.55 -10.31
CA GLN A 58 10.50 22.98 -9.84
C GLN A 58 10.89 24.46 -9.57
N SER A 59 11.73 24.65 -8.54
CA SER A 59 13.13 25.15 -8.61
C SER A 59 13.85 24.79 -7.29
N ARG A 60 15.12 24.33 -7.37
CA ARG A 60 15.97 24.07 -6.21
C ARG A 60 16.50 25.39 -5.68
N ASP A 61 16.03 25.83 -4.52
CA ASP A 61 16.72 26.81 -3.68
C ASP A 61 16.43 26.49 -2.21
N GLY A 62 17.43 25.93 -1.52
CA GLY A 62 17.40 25.70 -0.09
C GLY A 62 18.13 24.43 0.35
N GLU A 63 19.40 24.56 0.75
CA GLU A 63 20.10 23.53 1.51
C GLU A 63 19.39 23.26 2.84
N ALA A 64 18.78 22.08 2.98
CA ALA A 64 18.25 21.60 4.26
C ALA A 64 19.30 20.75 4.96
N GLY A 65 20.17 21.40 5.74
CA GLY A 65 21.04 20.74 6.71
C GLY A 65 20.23 20.21 7.90
N GLY A 66 19.79 18.96 7.81
CA GLY A 66 19.20 18.21 8.91
C GLY A 66 19.66 16.75 8.84
N ARG A 67 20.23 16.22 9.92
CA ARG A 67 20.69 14.83 9.98
C ARG A 67 19.44 13.93 9.87
N ALA A 68 19.31 13.18 8.79
CA ALA A 68 18.25 12.18 8.63
C ALA A 68 18.27 11.22 9.83
N PRO A 69 17.11 10.88 10.42
CA PRO A 69 17.06 9.93 11.53
C PRO A 69 17.68 8.59 11.13
N SER A 70 18.21 7.84 12.09
CA SER A 70 18.79 6.52 11.84
C SER A 70 17.74 5.60 11.21
N ARG A 71 18.08 5.00 10.07
CA ARG A 71 17.22 4.14 9.25
C ARG A 71 16.65 2.98 10.09
N SER A 72 15.33 2.85 10.13
CA SER A 72 14.65 1.73 10.76
C SER A 72 15.00 0.42 10.05
N PRO A 73 15.09 -0.72 10.76
CA PRO A 73 15.13 -2.02 10.10
C PRO A 73 13.86 -2.31 9.27
N LEU A 74 12.73 -1.65 9.55
CA LEU A 74 11.49 -1.78 8.81
C LEU A 74 11.38 -0.81 7.62
N ASP A 75 12.36 0.07 7.41
CA ASP A 75 12.35 0.98 6.25
C ASP A 75 12.54 0.16 4.96
N VAL A 76 11.54 0.26 4.07
CA VAL A 76 11.61 -0.22 2.70
C VAL A 76 11.92 0.96 1.79
N THR A 77 12.97 0.85 0.99
CA THR A 77 13.34 1.88 0.00
C THR A 77 13.04 1.41 -1.41
N ALA A 78 12.97 2.34 -2.35
CA ALA A 78 12.84 2.05 -3.78
C ALA A 78 13.92 1.08 -4.27
N ARG A 79 15.16 1.18 -3.74
CA ARG A 79 16.25 0.24 -4.06
C ARG A 79 16.01 -1.17 -3.56
N ASP A 80 15.35 -1.33 -2.41
CA ASP A 80 15.00 -2.67 -1.90
C ASP A 80 13.97 -3.33 -2.81
N ILE A 81 13.00 -2.56 -3.32
CA ILE A 81 11.97 -2.99 -4.28
C ILE A 81 12.58 -3.29 -5.65
N GLU A 82 13.44 -2.41 -6.15
CA GLU A 82 14.12 -2.59 -7.43
C GLU A 82 14.99 -3.85 -7.42
N LYS A 83 15.76 -4.06 -6.33
CA LYS A 83 16.56 -5.28 -6.13
C LYS A 83 15.68 -6.53 -6.03
N TRP A 84 14.58 -6.48 -5.29
CA TRP A 84 13.62 -7.59 -5.23
C TRP A 84 13.09 -7.97 -6.61
N SER A 85 12.91 -6.98 -7.50
CA SER A 85 12.44 -7.19 -8.87
C SER A 85 13.50 -7.57 -9.90
N GLU A 86 14.74 -7.88 -9.49
CA GLU A 86 15.79 -8.35 -10.42
C GLU A 86 15.50 -9.76 -10.95
N ASP A 87 14.87 -10.63 -10.15
CA ASP A 87 14.29 -11.88 -10.65
C ASP A 87 12.97 -11.59 -11.37
N ASN A 88 13.09 -11.25 -12.66
CA ASN A 88 11.97 -10.82 -13.48
C ASN A 88 10.79 -11.81 -13.51
N ARG A 89 11.01 -13.12 -13.33
CA ARG A 89 9.90 -14.09 -13.40
C ARG A 89 9.10 -14.07 -12.11
N LEU A 90 9.76 -14.24 -10.96
CA LEU A 90 9.08 -14.17 -9.67
C LEU A 90 8.49 -12.77 -9.44
N ALA A 91 9.14 -11.72 -9.91
CA ALA A 91 8.63 -10.36 -9.78
C ALA A 91 7.40 -10.12 -10.67
N GLN A 92 7.32 -10.70 -11.87
CA GLN A 92 6.12 -10.63 -12.72
C GLN A 92 4.91 -11.30 -12.07
N GLU A 93 5.12 -12.44 -11.40
CA GLU A 93 4.06 -13.16 -10.70
C GLU A 93 3.64 -12.44 -9.40
N ASN A 94 4.61 -11.86 -8.67
CA ASN A 94 4.37 -11.32 -7.34
C ASN A 94 4.04 -9.81 -7.30
N LEU A 95 4.35 -9.03 -8.33
CA LEU A 95 4.01 -7.59 -8.36
C LEU A 95 2.50 -7.35 -8.32
N PRO A 96 1.67 -8.04 -9.13
CA PRO A 96 0.21 -7.90 -9.02
C PRO A 96 -0.32 -8.22 -7.63
N GLU A 97 0.25 -9.23 -6.97
CA GLU A 97 -0.14 -9.59 -5.61
C GLU A 97 0.22 -8.51 -4.59
N LEU A 98 1.43 -7.93 -4.68
CA LEU A 98 1.84 -6.82 -3.84
C LEU A 98 0.89 -5.62 -4.01
N VAL A 99 0.58 -5.25 -5.26
CA VAL A 99 -0.36 -4.14 -5.55
C VAL A 99 -1.76 -4.47 -5.05
N ARG A 100 -2.22 -5.73 -5.16
CA ARG A 100 -3.50 -6.18 -4.61
C ARG A 100 -3.56 -5.98 -3.10
N TRP A 101 -2.55 -6.41 -2.35
CA TRP A 101 -2.52 -6.20 -0.89
C TRP A 101 -2.49 -4.73 -0.50
N LEU A 102 -1.71 -3.92 -1.21
CA LEU A 102 -1.65 -2.48 -1.00
C LEU A 102 -2.99 -1.79 -1.32
N ALA A 103 -3.72 -2.23 -2.35
CA ALA A 103 -5.06 -1.73 -2.64
C ALA A 103 -6.09 -2.19 -1.59
N GLN A 104 -5.96 -3.42 -1.08
CA GLN A 104 -6.80 -3.95 -0.01
C GLN A 104 -6.58 -3.18 1.31
N SER A 105 -5.34 -2.87 1.68
CA SER A 105 -5.06 -2.05 2.86
C SER A 105 -5.65 -0.63 2.75
N ALA A 106 -5.66 -0.06 1.54
CA ALA A 106 -6.22 1.25 1.26
C ALA A 106 -7.76 1.27 1.10
N SER A 107 -8.44 0.12 1.07
CA SER A 107 -9.84 0.01 0.60
C SER A 107 -10.82 0.95 1.31
N SER A 108 -10.77 1.02 2.65
CA SER A 108 -11.63 1.94 3.41
C SER A 108 -11.27 3.41 3.20
N ALA A 109 -9.97 3.71 3.07
CA ALA A 109 -9.49 5.08 3.00
C ALA A 109 -9.72 5.69 1.60
N ALA A 110 -9.48 4.92 0.54
CA ALA A 110 -9.77 5.31 -0.83
C ALA A 110 -11.26 5.16 -1.18
N GLY A 111 -12.04 4.43 -0.38
CA GLY A 111 -13.44 4.14 -0.68
C GLY A 111 -13.56 3.28 -1.94
N ILE A 112 -12.86 2.14 -1.95
CA ILE A 112 -12.89 1.19 -3.06
C ILE A 112 -14.20 0.41 -3.02
N ASP A 113 -14.97 0.50 -4.10
CA ASP A 113 -16.21 -0.25 -4.29
C ASP A 113 -15.97 -1.56 -5.03
N ASP A 114 -14.97 -1.59 -5.91
CA ASP A 114 -14.61 -2.75 -6.70
C ASP A 114 -13.10 -2.83 -6.89
N LEU A 115 -12.53 -4.01 -6.66
CA LEU A 115 -11.10 -4.30 -6.73
C LEU A 115 -10.90 -5.63 -7.43
N HIS A 116 -10.36 -5.57 -8.65
CA HIS A 116 -10.02 -6.76 -9.43
C HIS A 116 -8.57 -6.69 -9.87
N ILE A 117 -7.68 -7.37 -9.15
CA ILE A 117 -6.28 -7.57 -9.54
C ILE A 117 -5.99 -9.07 -9.44
N PRO A 118 -5.89 -9.79 -10.56
CA PRO A 118 -5.50 -11.20 -10.55
C PRO A 118 -4.11 -11.40 -9.95
N SER A 119 -3.93 -12.47 -9.18
CA SER A 119 -2.66 -12.90 -8.61
C SER A 119 -2.52 -14.43 -8.69
N GLY A 120 -1.29 -14.95 -8.53
CA GLY A 120 -1.00 -16.39 -8.60
C GLY A 120 -1.32 -17.00 -9.96
N ASP A 121 -1.98 -18.16 -9.96
CA ASP A 121 -2.30 -18.93 -11.18
C ASP A 121 -3.26 -18.23 -12.16
N SER A 122 -3.84 -17.10 -11.75
CA SER A 122 -4.70 -16.28 -12.62
C SER A 122 -3.95 -15.15 -13.34
N VAL A 123 -2.64 -14.99 -13.09
CA VAL A 123 -1.78 -14.04 -13.81
C VAL A 123 -1.64 -14.48 -15.27
N GLY A 124 -1.84 -13.56 -16.21
CA GLY A 124 -1.68 -13.82 -17.66
C GLY A 124 -2.96 -14.08 -18.45
N LYS A 125 -4.15 -13.95 -17.85
CA LYS A 125 -5.41 -13.93 -18.62
C LYS A 125 -5.43 -12.71 -19.55
N PRO A 126 -5.98 -12.82 -20.78
CA PRO A 126 -6.13 -11.68 -21.67
C PRO A 126 -7.03 -10.63 -21.02
N GLY A 127 -6.52 -9.42 -20.80
CA GLY A 127 -7.24 -8.42 -20.02
C GLY A 127 -6.30 -7.38 -19.46
N TRP A 128 -6.86 -6.41 -18.76
CA TRP A 128 -6.12 -5.52 -17.85
C TRP A 128 -5.48 -6.32 -16.70
N ASP A 129 -4.29 -5.91 -16.25
CA ASP A 129 -3.65 -6.52 -15.07
C ASP A 129 -4.40 -6.16 -13.78
N GLY A 130 -5.15 -5.06 -13.79
CA GLY A 130 -6.05 -4.72 -12.71
C GLY A 130 -7.12 -3.70 -13.10
N MET A 131 -8.23 -3.71 -12.37
CA MET A 131 -9.30 -2.71 -12.44
C MET A 131 -9.70 -2.32 -11.02
N ILE A 132 -9.78 -1.03 -10.75
CA ILE A 132 -10.23 -0.51 -9.45
C ILE A 132 -11.28 0.57 -9.69
N LYS A 133 -12.39 0.47 -8.97
CA LYS A 133 -13.38 1.55 -8.86
C LYS A 133 -13.36 2.10 -7.45
N SER A 134 -13.06 3.39 -7.34
CA SER A 134 -12.93 4.08 -6.06
C SER A 134 -13.76 5.36 -6.04
N ASN A 135 -14.49 5.61 -4.95
CA ASN A 135 -15.36 6.79 -4.82
C ASN A 135 -14.58 8.05 -4.45
N SER A 136 -13.57 7.93 -3.58
CA SER A 136 -12.81 9.08 -3.09
C SER A 136 -11.41 9.15 -3.67
N GLY A 137 -10.82 8.00 -4.00
CA GLY A 137 -9.40 7.88 -4.33
C GLY A 137 -8.50 8.18 -3.13
N ASP A 138 -7.20 8.04 -3.36
CA ASP A 138 -6.15 8.54 -2.51
C ASP A 138 -4.89 8.86 -3.34
N ARG A 139 -3.75 9.03 -2.68
CA ARG A 139 -2.47 9.30 -3.34
C ARG A 139 -2.08 8.22 -4.37
N PHE A 140 -2.42 6.95 -4.15
CA PHE A 140 -2.00 5.84 -5.00
C PHE A 140 -3.12 5.39 -5.93
N ILE A 141 -4.37 5.42 -5.46
CA ILE A 141 -5.54 4.94 -6.17
C ILE A 141 -6.36 6.12 -6.70
N PRO A 142 -6.52 6.28 -8.01
CA PRO A 142 -7.33 7.37 -8.57
C PRO A 142 -8.81 7.28 -8.18
N ALA A 143 -9.46 8.44 -8.06
CA ALA A 143 -10.92 8.52 -7.92
C ALA A 143 -11.64 8.20 -9.25
N GLY A 144 -12.70 7.41 -9.15
CA GLY A 144 -13.47 6.84 -10.25
C GLY A 144 -12.92 5.49 -10.70
N THR A 145 -13.15 5.16 -11.98
CA THR A 145 -12.64 3.93 -12.59
C THR A 145 -11.17 4.11 -12.99
N SER A 146 -10.34 3.13 -12.66
CA SER A 146 -8.94 3.07 -13.07
C SER A 146 -8.60 1.68 -13.62
N ALA A 147 -7.81 1.66 -14.69
CA ALA A 147 -7.37 0.46 -15.39
C ALA A 147 -5.84 0.37 -15.31
N TRP A 148 -5.35 -0.77 -14.83
CA TRP A 148 -3.98 -0.94 -14.36
C TRP A 148 -3.21 -1.91 -15.26
N GLU A 149 -1.99 -1.51 -15.60
CA GLU A 149 -0.95 -2.34 -16.22
C GLU A 149 0.25 -2.39 -15.29
N MET A 150 0.93 -3.53 -15.24
CA MET A 150 2.04 -3.77 -14.32
C MET A 150 3.21 -4.39 -15.07
N GLY A 151 4.42 -3.86 -14.86
CA GLY A 151 5.58 -4.29 -15.63
C GLY A 151 6.91 -4.17 -14.90
N VAL A 152 7.70 -5.24 -14.95
CA VAL A 152 9.07 -5.29 -14.39
C VAL A 152 10.18 -5.01 -15.40
N GLY A 153 9.82 -4.84 -16.69
CA GLY A 153 10.76 -4.51 -17.76
C GLY A 153 11.24 -3.06 -17.70
N PRO A 154 12.05 -2.61 -18.68
CA PRO A 154 12.48 -1.21 -18.76
C PRO A 154 11.28 -0.27 -18.73
N SER A 155 11.21 0.60 -17.71
CA SER A 155 9.99 1.28 -17.29
C SER A 155 9.27 2.00 -18.43
N GLU A 156 9.97 2.91 -19.11
CA GLU A 156 9.41 3.72 -20.19
C GLU A 156 9.00 2.89 -21.40
N ALA A 157 9.86 1.98 -21.87
CA ALA A 157 9.56 1.16 -23.05
C ALA A 157 8.37 0.21 -22.81
N LYS A 158 8.24 -0.35 -21.59
CA LYS A 158 7.11 -1.21 -21.22
C LYS A 158 5.83 -0.38 -21.06
N ALA A 159 5.89 0.75 -20.34
CA ALA A 159 4.76 1.65 -20.19
C ALA A 159 4.23 2.15 -21.54
N GLU A 160 5.13 2.60 -22.43
CA GLU A 160 4.78 3.07 -23.78
C GLU A 160 4.09 1.97 -24.59
N LYS A 161 4.61 0.75 -24.55
CA LYS A 161 4.03 -0.41 -25.25
C LYS A 161 2.62 -0.70 -24.75
N ASP A 162 2.43 -0.79 -23.43
CA ASP A 162 1.13 -1.13 -22.85
C ASP A 162 0.12 0.01 -23.04
N PHE A 163 0.56 1.25 -22.83
CA PHE A 163 -0.25 2.44 -23.06
C PHE A 163 -0.77 2.51 -24.50
N ASN A 164 0.11 2.33 -25.50
CA ASN A 164 -0.29 2.35 -26.90
C ASN A 164 -1.24 1.18 -27.25
N LYS A 165 -0.98 -0.02 -26.73
CA LYS A 165 -1.87 -1.19 -26.87
C LYS A 165 -3.27 -0.88 -26.34
N ARG A 166 -3.37 -0.28 -25.17
CA ARG A 166 -4.66 0.00 -24.49
C ARG A 166 -5.37 1.22 -25.02
N THR A 167 -4.64 2.20 -25.54
CA THR A 167 -5.24 3.34 -26.24
C THR A 167 -5.83 2.89 -27.58
N ALA A 168 -5.15 1.99 -28.31
CA ALA A 168 -5.66 1.44 -29.55
C ALA A 168 -6.80 0.42 -29.35
N ASN A 169 -6.77 -0.34 -28.26
CA ASN A 169 -7.81 -1.28 -27.88
C ASN A 169 -8.06 -1.24 -26.36
N PRO A 170 -8.98 -0.38 -25.90
CA PRO A 170 -9.28 -0.21 -24.48
C PRO A 170 -10.07 -1.39 -23.88
N GLN A 171 -10.41 -2.40 -24.70
CA GLN A 171 -11.25 -3.52 -24.31
C GLN A 171 -12.61 -3.05 -23.81
N ASN A 172 -12.89 -3.22 -22.52
CA ASN A 172 -14.19 -2.97 -21.90
C ASN A 172 -14.27 -1.63 -21.14
N VAL A 173 -13.30 -0.72 -21.30
CA VAL A 173 -13.29 0.57 -20.61
C VAL A 173 -13.51 1.75 -21.55
N GLU A 174 -14.23 2.76 -21.07
CA GLU A 174 -14.34 4.06 -21.73
C GLU A 174 -13.16 4.94 -21.29
N ILE A 175 -12.20 5.19 -22.20
CA ILE A 175 -10.93 5.84 -21.85
C ILE A 175 -11.12 7.26 -21.28
N LYS A 176 -12.12 8.00 -21.78
CA LYS A 176 -12.45 9.37 -21.33
C LYS A 176 -12.92 9.44 -19.87
N ASP A 177 -13.42 8.33 -19.33
CA ASP A 177 -13.96 8.22 -17.97
C ASP A 177 -13.05 7.37 -17.06
N THR A 178 -11.95 6.83 -17.60
CA THR A 178 -11.05 5.91 -16.92
C THR A 178 -9.65 6.50 -16.76
N THR A 179 -9.04 6.31 -15.60
CA THR A 179 -7.61 6.65 -15.39
C THR A 179 -6.73 5.45 -15.77
N PHE A 180 -5.78 5.65 -16.68
CA PHE A 180 -4.74 4.63 -16.94
C PHE A 180 -3.68 4.69 -15.85
N VAL A 181 -3.37 3.55 -15.23
CA VAL A 181 -2.34 3.43 -14.20
C VAL A 181 -1.29 2.43 -14.63
N PHE A 182 -0.02 2.84 -14.63
CA PHE A 182 1.10 1.94 -14.88
C PHE A 182 1.93 1.76 -13.60
N VAL A 183 2.14 0.52 -13.19
CA VAL A 183 2.94 0.18 -12.01
C VAL A 183 4.23 -0.50 -12.41
N THR A 184 5.35 -0.06 -11.84
CA THR A 184 6.66 -0.69 -12.04
C THR A 184 7.47 -0.74 -10.74
N PRO A 185 8.21 -1.84 -10.49
CA PRO A 185 9.10 -1.93 -9.33
C PRO A 185 10.47 -1.30 -9.59
N LYS A 186 10.65 -0.63 -10.74
CA LYS A 186 11.89 0.07 -11.11
C LYS A 186 11.78 1.55 -10.79
N ILE A 187 12.90 2.19 -10.46
CA ILE A 187 12.93 3.64 -10.25
C ILE A 187 12.78 4.33 -11.62
N TRP A 188 11.84 5.28 -11.76
CA TRP A 188 11.59 5.92 -13.04
C TRP A 188 11.59 7.45 -12.95
N SER A 189 12.78 8.02 -13.01
CA SER A 189 13.03 9.45 -12.77
C SER A 189 12.30 10.43 -13.71
N ASN A 190 12.00 10.02 -14.94
CA ASN A 190 11.31 10.84 -15.94
C ASN A 190 9.83 10.46 -16.16
N SER A 191 9.24 9.65 -15.27
CA SER A 191 7.81 9.26 -15.31
C SER A 191 6.87 10.47 -15.43
N ASN A 192 7.13 11.55 -14.70
CA ASN A 192 6.34 12.79 -14.77
C ASN A 192 6.37 13.47 -16.15
N SER A 193 7.50 13.41 -16.85
CA SER A 193 7.61 13.95 -18.21
C SER A 193 6.80 13.10 -19.18
N TRP A 194 6.87 11.77 -19.02
CA TRP A 194 6.08 10.83 -19.80
C TRP A 194 4.57 11.03 -19.60
N VAL A 195 4.09 11.16 -18.36
CA VAL A 195 2.68 11.46 -18.04
C VAL A 195 2.21 12.75 -18.73
N LYS A 196 3.03 13.82 -18.67
CA LYS A 196 2.71 15.10 -19.32
C LYS A 196 2.60 14.99 -20.83
N GLU A 197 3.50 14.23 -21.47
CA GLU A 197 3.45 13.98 -22.91
C GLU A 197 2.13 13.29 -23.31
N LYS A 198 1.66 12.34 -22.50
CA LYS A 198 0.46 11.56 -22.79
C LYS A 198 -0.84 12.24 -22.34
N ALA A 199 -0.80 13.42 -21.74
CA ALA A 199 -1.99 14.10 -21.20
C ALA A 199 -3.09 14.36 -22.25
N SER A 200 -2.73 14.52 -23.53
CA SER A 200 -3.70 14.78 -24.63
C SER A 200 -4.18 13.50 -25.35
N SER A 201 -4.01 12.34 -24.73
CA SER A 201 -4.33 11.03 -25.34
C SER A 201 -5.81 10.65 -25.33
N GLY A 202 -6.66 11.43 -24.66
CA GLY A 202 -8.09 11.15 -24.52
C GLY A 202 -8.46 10.30 -23.30
N TRP A 203 -7.47 9.80 -22.55
CA TRP A 203 -7.69 9.22 -21.22
C TRP A 203 -8.17 10.30 -20.24
N LYS A 204 -9.03 9.94 -19.27
CA LYS A 204 -9.44 10.85 -18.19
C LYS A 204 -8.23 11.42 -17.46
N ASN A 205 -7.30 10.55 -17.11
CA ASN A 205 -6.02 10.88 -16.49
C ASN A 205 -5.03 9.71 -16.70
N ILE A 206 -3.75 9.96 -16.43
CA ILE A 206 -2.67 8.98 -16.50
C ILE A 206 -1.86 9.08 -15.21
N LYS A 207 -1.58 7.93 -14.60
CA LYS A 207 -0.78 7.83 -13.38
C LYS A 207 0.31 6.78 -13.54
N VAL A 208 1.49 7.07 -13.01
CA VAL A 208 2.57 6.10 -12.85
C VAL A 208 2.79 5.89 -11.35
N ILE A 209 3.03 4.64 -10.96
CA ILE A 209 3.45 4.24 -9.61
C ILE A 209 4.76 3.48 -9.80
N ASP A 210 5.88 4.12 -9.46
CA ASP A 210 7.21 3.52 -9.59
C ASP A 210 7.72 2.95 -8.26
N ALA A 211 8.98 2.51 -8.23
CA ALA A 211 9.59 1.96 -7.02
C ALA A 211 9.57 2.92 -5.81
N ASP A 212 9.68 4.23 -6.04
CA ASP A 212 9.60 5.22 -4.97
C ASP A 212 8.16 5.35 -4.44
N ASP A 213 7.16 5.33 -5.33
CA ASP A 213 5.76 5.36 -4.94
C ASP A 213 5.34 4.07 -4.22
N LEU A 214 5.82 2.90 -4.65
CA LEU A 214 5.58 1.64 -3.95
C LEU A 214 6.21 1.64 -2.54
N ALA A 215 7.40 2.22 -2.39
CA ALA A 215 8.02 2.38 -1.07
C ALA A 215 7.20 3.32 -0.17
N ASP A 216 6.71 4.44 -0.72
CA ASP A 216 5.78 5.34 -0.02
C ASP A 216 4.49 4.60 0.39
N TRP A 217 3.93 3.76 -0.49
CA TRP A 217 2.68 3.02 -0.23
C TRP A 217 2.85 1.94 0.84
N LEU A 218 3.98 1.23 0.82
CA LEU A 218 4.34 0.28 1.88
C LEU A 218 4.53 1.00 3.21
N GLU A 219 5.14 2.19 3.22
CA GLU A 219 5.36 2.93 4.46
C GLU A 219 4.06 3.19 5.22
N VAL A 220 2.98 3.51 4.50
CA VAL A 220 1.64 3.78 5.03
C VAL A 220 0.74 2.54 5.14
N SER A 221 1.26 1.37 4.78
CA SER A 221 0.56 0.08 4.86
C SER A 221 1.31 -0.90 5.76
N PRO A 222 1.29 -0.74 7.11
CA PRO A 222 2.16 -1.50 8.02
C PRO A 222 2.05 -3.02 7.87
N ALA A 223 0.83 -3.57 7.77
CA ALA A 223 0.61 -5.00 7.60
C ALA A 223 1.26 -5.52 6.31
N VAL A 224 1.00 -4.83 5.19
CA VAL A 224 1.57 -5.18 3.89
C VAL A 224 3.09 -4.99 3.86
N LYS A 225 3.62 -3.97 4.55
CA LYS A 225 5.06 -3.73 4.71
C LYS A 225 5.76 -4.89 5.38
N ILE A 226 5.23 -5.40 6.50
CA ILE A 226 5.79 -6.57 7.19
C ILE A 226 5.70 -7.81 6.33
N LYS A 227 4.57 -8.03 5.66
CA LYS A 227 4.41 -9.14 4.72
C LYS A 227 5.44 -9.09 3.59
N PHE A 228 5.66 -7.92 3.00
CA PHE A 228 6.69 -7.69 1.98
C PHE A 228 8.10 -7.94 2.52
N LEU A 229 8.44 -7.37 3.69
CA LEU A 229 9.74 -7.57 4.33
C LEU A 229 10.04 -9.05 4.62
N SER A 230 9.06 -9.77 5.16
CA SER A 230 9.14 -11.22 5.39
C SER A 230 9.42 -11.97 4.08
N ARG A 231 8.67 -11.65 3.01
CA ARG A 231 8.85 -12.25 1.69
C ARG A 231 10.25 -12.03 1.10
N ILE A 232 10.86 -10.87 1.33
CA ILE A 232 12.23 -10.58 0.86
C ILE A 232 13.32 -11.03 1.85
N GLY A 233 12.96 -11.84 2.86
CA GLY A 233 13.89 -12.41 3.83
C GLY A 233 14.49 -11.40 4.81
N ARG A 234 13.83 -10.25 5.03
CA ARG A 234 14.29 -9.25 6.00
C ARG A 234 13.69 -9.54 7.38
N ASN A 235 14.50 -9.29 8.42
CA ASN A 235 14.08 -9.46 9.80
C ASN A 235 13.03 -8.39 10.20
N THR A 236 11.83 -8.85 10.54
CA THR A 236 10.67 -8.03 10.89
C THR A 236 10.54 -7.73 12.39
N LYS A 237 11.56 -8.05 13.20
CA LYS A 237 11.63 -7.71 14.64
C LYS A 237 10.44 -8.25 15.46
N ASN A 238 10.06 -9.51 15.27
CA ASN A 238 8.90 -10.15 15.92
C ASN A 238 7.55 -9.53 15.53
N LEU A 239 7.48 -8.87 14.37
CA LEU A 239 6.24 -8.53 13.68
C LEU A 239 5.96 -9.57 12.62
N GLN A 240 4.72 -10.05 12.58
CA GLN A 240 4.28 -11.03 11.60
C GLN A 240 2.95 -10.57 11.00
N ASP A 241 2.77 -10.85 9.71
CA ASP A 241 1.43 -10.88 9.14
C ASP A 241 0.66 -12.11 9.66
N VAL A 242 -0.65 -12.07 9.53
CA VAL A 242 -1.58 -13.08 10.04
C VAL A 242 -1.28 -14.49 9.48
N GLU A 243 -0.94 -14.58 8.19
CA GLU A 243 -0.71 -15.87 7.53
C GLU A 243 0.63 -16.48 7.95
N THR A 244 1.69 -15.67 8.04
CA THR A 244 2.99 -16.11 8.56
C THR A 244 2.86 -16.64 9.99
N TYR A 245 2.17 -15.90 10.88
CA TYR A 245 1.94 -16.36 12.25
C TYR A 245 1.19 -17.70 12.28
N TRP A 246 0.12 -17.83 11.49
CA TRP A 246 -0.65 -19.07 11.43
C TRP A 246 0.19 -20.24 10.94
N SER A 247 0.96 -20.06 9.88
CA SER A 247 1.80 -21.09 9.30
C SER A 247 2.82 -21.63 10.31
N GLU A 248 3.41 -20.76 11.12
CA GLU A 248 4.35 -21.17 12.17
C GLU A 248 3.63 -21.89 13.31
N TRP A 249 2.57 -21.29 13.87
CA TRP A 249 1.84 -21.84 15.01
C TRP A 249 1.18 -23.19 14.70
N SER A 250 0.53 -23.30 13.54
CA SER A 250 -0.14 -24.54 13.11
C SER A 250 0.85 -25.65 12.76
N GLY A 251 2.09 -25.31 12.41
CA GLY A 251 3.15 -26.25 12.06
C GLY A 251 3.83 -26.92 13.27
N GLU A 252 3.48 -26.54 14.50
CA GLU A 252 4.02 -27.20 15.71
C GLU A 252 3.49 -28.63 15.91
N THR A 253 2.44 -29.03 15.17
CA THR A 253 1.86 -30.37 15.22
C THR A 253 1.96 -31.07 13.86
N THR A 254 1.93 -32.41 13.89
CA THR A 254 1.82 -33.25 12.69
C THR A 254 0.61 -34.18 12.83
N PRO A 255 -0.44 -34.05 11.99
CA PRO A 255 -0.61 -33.05 10.92
C PRO A 255 -0.72 -31.62 11.47
N ASN A 256 -0.52 -30.62 10.60
CA ASN A 256 -0.68 -29.22 10.98
C ASN A 256 -2.08 -28.98 11.57
N PHE A 257 -2.15 -28.14 12.59
CA PHE A 257 -3.41 -27.75 13.20
C PHE A 257 -4.26 -26.96 12.19
N SER A 258 -5.55 -27.29 12.04
CA SER A 258 -6.42 -26.58 11.07
C SER A 258 -7.13 -25.38 11.70
N THR A 259 -7.48 -24.40 10.87
CA THR A 259 -8.26 -23.23 11.31
C THR A 259 -9.63 -23.66 11.81
N ASP A 260 -10.24 -24.65 11.16
CA ASP A 260 -11.51 -25.26 11.57
C ASP A 260 -11.44 -25.81 12.99
N LEU A 261 -10.36 -26.53 13.35
CA LEU A 261 -10.16 -27.01 14.71
C LEU A 261 -9.96 -25.85 15.69
N ALA A 262 -9.26 -24.78 15.28
CA ALA A 262 -9.04 -23.61 16.12
C ALA A 262 -10.34 -22.86 16.42
N ILE A 263 -11.32 -22.85 15.52
CA ILE A 263 -12.60 -22.14 15.74
C ILE A 263 -13.76 -23.05 16.17
N SER A 264 -13.59 -24.38 16.08
CA SER A 264 -14.65 -25.35 16.37
C SER A 264 -15.25 -25.17 17.77
N GLY A 265 -16.58 -25.29 17.85
CA GLY A 265 -17.35 -25.09 19.08
C GLY A 265 -17.41 -23.63 19.58
N ARG A 266 -16.77 -22.68 18.88
CA ARG A 266 -16.67 -21.25 19.26
C ARG A 266 -17.35 -20.32 18.25
N ASN A 267 -18.36 -20.81 17.53
CA ASN A 267 -19.04 -20.09 16.44
C ASN A 267 -19.56 -18.71 16.84
N GLU A 268 -20.20 -18.60 18.02
CA GLU A 268 -20.70 -17.31 18.53
C GLU A 268 -19.58 -16.33 18.84
N SER A 269 -18.50 -16.80 19.47
CA SER A 269 -17.32 -16.00 19.76
C SER A 269 -16.59 -15.56 18.50
N ASN A 270 -16.49 -16.43 17.48
CA ASN A 270 -15.89 -16.13 16.19
C ASN A 270 -16.69 -15.01 15.51
N LYS A 271 -18.01 -15.20 15.34
CA LYS A 271 -18.88 -14.18 14.75
C LYS A 271 -18.79 -12.84 15.50
N LYS A 272 -18.81 -12.88 16.83
CA LYS A 272 -18.68 -11.68 17.66
C LYS A 272 -17.34 -10.98 17.46
N LEU A 273 -16.24 -11.72 17.36
CA LEU A 273 -14.91 -11.16 17.11
C LEU A 273 -14.88 -10.44 15.75
N ILE A 274 -15.34 -11.10 14.68
CA ILE A 274 -15.36 -10.52 13.33
C ILE A 274 -16.27 -9.29 13.28
N ASP A 275 -17.45 -9.34 13.89
CA ASP A 275 -18.36 -8.19 13.99
C ASP A 275 -17.69 -7.01 14.72
N LEU A 276 -16.99 -7.27 15.82
CA LEU A 276 -16.28 -6.23 16.59
C LEU A 276 -15.12 -5.61 15.82
N VAL A 277 -14.37 -6.40 15.04
CA VAL A 277 -13.17 -5.92 14.33
C VAL A 277 -13.52 -5.24 13.01
N LEU A 278 -14.48 -5.77 12.25
CA LEU A 278 -14.81 -5.25 10.91
C LEU A 278 -15.97 -4.25 10.91
N ARG A 279 -16.98 -4.46 11.76
CA ARG A 279 -18.26 -3.75 11.67
C ARG A 279 -18.39 -2.66 12.72
N ASP A 280 -17.92 -2.90 13.95
CA ASP A 280 -17.98 -1.93 15.04
C ASP A 280 -16.77 -0.96 15.07
N LYS A 281 -16.85 0.12 14.28
CA LYS A 281 -15.83 1.17 14.23
C LYS A 281 -15.68 1.98 15.53
N THR A 282 -16.54 1.78 16.54
CA THR A 282 -16.45 2.50 17.82
C THR A 282 -15.49 1.82 18.80
N LYS A 283 -15.20 0.54 18.60
CA LYS A 283 -14.33 -0.26 19.47
C LYS A 283 -12.89 -0.12 19.04
N LYS A 284 -12.06 0.47 19.92
CA LYS A 284 -10.61 0.61 19.71
C LYS A 284 -9.79 -0.52 20.34
N LEU A 285 -10.40 -1.31 21.21
CA LEU A 285 -9.76 -2.40 21.93
C LEU A 285 -10.73 -3.57 22.06
N VAL A 286 -10.32 -4.72 21.56
CA VAL A 286 -11.03 -5.99 21.71
C VAL A 286 -10.12 -6.94 22.47
N THR A 287 -10.62 -7.49 23.59
CA THR A 287 -9.87 -8.45 24.41
C THR A 287 -10.45 -9.85 24.21
N VAL A 288 -9.58 -10.80 23.93
CA VAL A 288 -9.92 -12.23 23.82
C VAL A 288 -9.25 -12.97 24.97
N ALA A 289 -10.01 -13.81 25.66
CA ALA A 289 -9.52 -14.67 26.72
C ALA A 289 -9.58 -16.14 26.28
N ALA A 290 -8.53 -16.89 26.55
CA ALA A 290 -8.40 -18.32 26.28
C ALA A 290 -7.52 -18.98 27.36
N GLY A 291 -7.27 -20.29 27.26
CA GLY A 291 -6.43 -21.01 28.21
C GLY A 291 -4.97 -20.55 28.21
N SER A 292 -4.51 -19.94 27.12
CA SER A 292 -3.21 -19.28 27.02
C SER A 292 -3.25 -18.08 26.07
N LYS A 293 -2.20 -17.24 26.12
CA LYS A 293 -2.02 -16.14 25.15
C LYS A 293 -1.88 -16.67 23.72
N ALA A 294 -1.09 -17.74 23.54
CA ALA A 294 -0.88 -18.35 22.22
C ALA A 294 -2.20 -18.88 21.64
N GLU A 295 -3.00 -19.57 22.44
CA GLU A 295 -4.33 -20.03 22.00
C GLU A 295 -5.26 -18.87 21.63
N ALA A 296 -5.24 -17.77 22.40
CA ALA A 296 -6.06 -16.59 22.09
C ALA A 296 -5.67 -15.98 20.74
N VAL A 297 -4.37 -15.82 20.46
CA VAL A 297 -3.88 -15.29 19.18
C VAL A 297 -4.19 -16.26 18.04
N ALA A 298 -3.98 -17.57 18.23
CA ALA A 298 -4.32 -18.59 17.23
C ALA A 298 -5.81 -18.58 16.90
N PHE A 299 -6.70 -18.43 17.88
CA PHE A 299 -8.14 -18.28 17.66
C PHE A 299 -8.47 -17.02 16.83
N ILE A 300 -7.85 -15.88 17.13
CA ILE A 300 -8.06 -14.62 16.39
C ILE A 300 -7.62 -14.78 14.93
N VAL A 301 -6.41 -15.28 14.73
CA VAL A 301 -5.81 -15.47 13.40
C VAL A 301 -6.61 -16.48 12.57
N ALA A 302 -6.99 -17.63 13.15
CA ALA A 302 -7.83 -18.61 12.48
C ALA A 302 -9.21 -18.03 12.12
N SER A 303 -9.81 -17.22 13.00
CA SER A 303 -11.08 -16.54 12.74
C SER A 303 -10.99 -15.63 11.52
N MET A 304 -9.89 -14.87 11.38
CA MET A 304 -9.65 -13.99 10.23
C MET A 304 -9.44 -14.78 8.94
N ILE A 305 -8.66 -15.87 9.00
CA ILE A 305 -8.41 -16.74 7.84
C ILE A 305 -9.68 -17.48 7.39
N SER A 306 -10.58 -17.82 8.31
CA SER A 306 -11.82 -18.54 7.99
C SER A 306 -12.99 -17.63 7.55
N CYS A 307 -12.77 -16.33 7.35
CA CYS A 307 -13.78 -15.42 6.80
C CYS A 307 -14.04 -15.66 5.31
N ASP A 308 -15.12 -15.09 4.77
CA ASP A 308 -15.31 -15.01 3.31
C ASP A 308 -14.20 -14.17 2.66
N GLU A 309 -14.02 -14.32 1.34
CA GLU A 309 -12.89 -13.74 0.60
C GLU A 309 -12.77 -12.21 0.79
N ILE A 310 -13.90 -11.50 0.94
CA ILE A 310 -13.90 -10.04 1.06
C ILE A 310 -13.45 -9.63 2.47
N ASP A 311 -14.08 -10.18 3.50
CA ASP A 311 -13.74 -9.91 4.90
C ASP A 311 -12.30 -10.36 5.20
N GLN A 312 -11.90 -11.54 4.70
CA GLN A 312 -10.56 -12.09 4.84
C GLN A 312 -9.51 -11.16 4.23
N ALA A 313 -9.69 -10.74 2.97
CA ALA A 313 -8.74 -9.86 2.28
C ALA A 313 -8.49 -8.54 3.04
N LEU A 314 -9.56 -7.95 3.58
CA LEU A 314 -9.48 -6.72 4.36
C LEU A 314 -8.74 -6.94 5.68
N LEU A 315 -9.02 -8.04 6.39
CA LEU A 315 -8.38 -8.38 7.65
C LEU A 315 -6.88 -8.68 7.46
N LEU A 316 -6.53 -9.50 6.48
CA LEU A 316 -5.14 -9.91 6.22
C LEU A 316 -4.26 -8.73 5.79
N SER A 317 -4.82 -7.77 5.04
CA SER A 317 -4.06 -6.61 4.56
C SER A 317 -3.94 -5.47 5.58
N ASN A 318 -4.62 -5.58 6.74
CA ASN A 318 -4.64 -4.53 7.77
C ASN A 318 -4.29 -5.02 9.18
N THR A 319 -3.94 -6.29 9.35
CA THR A 319 -3.65 -6.87 10.67
C THR A 319 -2.18 -7.28 10.81
N LEU A 320 -1.61 -6.98 11.96
CA LEU A 320 -0.28 -7.42 12.38
C LEU A 320 -0.38 -8.18 13.70
N VAL A 321 0.41 -9.24 13.83
CA VAL A 321 0.68 -9.90 15.09
C VAL A 321 1.95 -9.31 15.69
N VAL A 322 1.83 -8.77 16.90
CA VAL A 322 2.91 -8.09 17.62
C VAL A 322 3.23 -8.87 18.89
N SER A 323 4.41 -9.48 18.94
CA SER A 323 4.77 -10.43 20.01
C SER A 323 5.71 -9.86 21.08
N SER A 324 6.20 -8.64 20.91
CA SER A 324 7.10 -8.00 21.90
C SER A 324 6.88 -6.48 22.01
N GLN A 325 7.32 -5.90 23.13
CA GLN A 325 7.23 -4.46 23.36
C GLN A 325 8.10 -3.69 22.37
N GLU A 326 9.29 -4.21 22.03
CA GLU A 326 10.19 -3.58 21.07
C GLU A 326 9.58 -3.52 19.67
N ALA A 327 8.84 -4.56 19.27
CA ALA A 327 8.12 -4.62 18.01
C ALA A 327 7.00 -3.57 17.96
N TRP A 328 6.29 -3.40 19.07
CA TRP A 328 5.25 -2.39 19.24
C TRP A 328 5.80 -0.96 19.16
N ASP A 329 6.89 -0.70 19.87
CA ASP A 329 7.56 0.61 19.87
C ASP A 329 8.07 0.98 18.47
N GLU A 330 8.54 -0.01 17.72
CA GLU A 330 9.01 0.18 16.35
C GLU A 330 7.89 0.57 15.38
N ILE A 331 6.68 0.01 15.53
CA ILE A 331 5.50 0.43 14.75
C ILE A 331 5.12 1.87 15.10
N ILE A 332 4.96 2.18 16.39
CA ILE A 332 4.50 3.50 16.85
C ILE A 332 5.47 4.61 16.42
N ARG A 333 6.78 4.34 16.39
CA ARG A 333 7.78 5.31 15.93
C ARG A 333 7.55 5.76 14.49
N THR A 334 6.90 4.93 13.67
CA THR A 334 6.65 5.17 12.25
C THR A 334 5.26 5.76 11.93
N GLU A 335 4.37 5.94 12.92
CA GLU A 335 3.01 6.53 12.75
C GLU A 335 2.90 8.01 13.17
#